data_AF-A0A8X7SIX2-F1
#
_entry.id   AF-A0A8X7SIX2-F1
#
_cell.length_a   1.000
_cell.length_b   1.000
_cell.length_c   1.000
_cell.angle_alpha   90.00
_cell.angle_beta   90.00
_cell.angle_gamma   90.00
#
_symmetry.space_group_name_H-M   'P 1'
#
loop_
_entity.id
_entity.type
_entity.pdbx_description
1 polymer ?
#
loop_
_entity_poly.entity_id
_entity_poly.type
_entity_poly.pdbx_seq_one_letter_code
_entity_poly.pdbx_strand_id
1 'polypeptide(L)'
;MPKNGEDWPTIDEMITKNQRLLVFTSNPQKEATEGIAFLWKYMVENQYGNGGMRPGVCTNRPESAGMGDTSRSLVLVNYFPDTANLIGSCKQNSAPLLDTIMKCQEASGQRWPNFIAVDFYKRSDGGGAPKAVDVANGRSLCGCDDIAACKENMPYGTCEKREEEPNKLDSKLMMIAKLTADATKPTQLGLSVFVVTFVSLLSFF
;
A
#
# COMPACT_ATOMS: atom_id res chain seq x y z
N MET A 1 -4.11 -3.06 26.94
CA MET A 1 -3.35 -2.50 25.80
C MET A 1 -1.89 -2.40 26.18
N PRO A 2 -0.96 -2.67 25.26
CA PRO A 2 0.49 -2.63 25.52
C PRO A 2 0.94 -1.22 25.88
N LYS A 3 2.00 -1.07 26.67
CA LYS A 3 2.53 0.25 27.05
C LYS A 3 4.00 0.37 26.64
N ASN A 4 4.47 1.60 26.43
CA ASN A 4 5.89 1.90 26.25
C ASN A 4 6.57 1.09 25.13
N GLY A 5 5.91 0.95 23.99
CA GLY A 5 6.46 0.25 22.83
C GLY A 5 6.32 -1.28 22.88
N GLU A 6 5.68 -1.83 23.91
CA GLU A 6 5.38 -3.27 23.97
C GLU A 6 4.55 -3.75 22.78
N ASP A 7 4.73 -5.04 22.46
CA ASP A 7 4.04 -5.73 21.39
C ASP A 7 2.53 -5.81 21.62
N TRP A 8 1.79 -5.69 20.53
CA TRP A 8 0.34 -5.89 20.53
C TRP A 8 0.00 -7.38 20.51
N PRO A 9 -1.15 -7.78 21.08
CA PRO A 9 -1.63 -9.14 20.96
C PRO A 9 -1.65 -9.60 19.50
N THR A 10 -1.30 -10.85 19.25
CA THR A 10 -1.37 -11.40 17.90
C THR A 10 -2.82 -11.49 17.43
N ILE A 11 -3.01 -11.60 16.11
CA ILE A 11 -4.34 -11.84 15.54
C ILE A 11 -4.96 -13.11 16.14
N ASP A 12 -4.18 -14.18 16.36
CA ASP A 12 -4.66 -15.42 16.96
C ASP A 12 -5.11 -15.26 18.40
N GLU A 13 -4.39 -14.46 19.19
CA GLU A 13 -4.78 -14.13 20.57
C GLU A 13 -6.07 -13.32 20.60
N MET A 14 -6.20 -12.32 19.72
CA MET A 14 -7.42 -11.55 19.55
C MET A 14 -8.58 -12.46 19.10
N ILE A 15 -8.31 -13.40 18.18
CA ILE A 15 -9.25 -14.41 17.70
C ILE A 15 -9.80 -15.24 18.85
N THR A 16 -8.89 -15.85 19.60
CA THR A 16 -9.16 -16.74 20.74
C THR A 16 -9.94 -16.02 21.84
N LYS A 17 -9.65 -14.74 22.08
CA LYS A 17 -10.33 -13.92 23.10
C LYS A 17 -11.62 -13.26 22.59
N ASN A 18 -12.06 -13.55 21.37
CA ASN A 18 -13.20 -12.92 20.70
C ASN A 18 -13.13 -11.36 20.66
N GLN A 19 -11.92 -10.83 20.50
CA GLN A 19 -11.65 -9.40 20.32
C GLN A 19 -11.41 -9.14 18.83
N ARG A 20 -12.13 -8.19 18.22
CA ARG A 20 -12.08 -7.93 16.76
C ARG A 20 -11.93 -6.47 16.37
N LEU A 21 -11.98 -5.58 17.36
CA LEU A 21 -12.01 -4.15 17.14
C LEU A 21 -11.10 -3.45 18.13
N LEU A 22 -10.25 -2.57 17.60
CA LEU A 22 -9.45 -1.64 18.37
C LEU A 22 -9.95 -0.23 18.08
N VAL A 23 -10.31 0.51 19.11
CA VAL A 23 -10.86 1.87 19.00
C VAL A 23 -9.95 2.84 19.74
N PHE A 24 -9.62 3.93 19.06
CA PHE A 24 -8.84 5.02 19.61
C PHE A 24 -9.68 6.30 19.70
N THR A 25 -9.29 7.17 20.64
CA THR A 25 -9.88 8.49 20.88
C THR A 25 -8.79 9.55 20.91
N SER A 26 -9.12 10.76 20.44
CA SER A 26 -8.29 11.96 20.59
C SER A 26 -8.57 12.74 21.87
N ASN A 27 -9.57 12.34 22.66
CA ASN A 27 -9.84 12.91 23.98
C ASN A 27 -9.10 12.12 25.07
N PRO A 28 -8.13 12.72 25.79
CA PRO A 28 -7.33 12.02 26.79
C PRO A 28 -8.14 11.50 27.99
N GLN A 29 -9.30 12.09 28.28
CA GLN A 29 -10.12 11.69 29.43
C GLN A 29 -10.80 10.34 29.21
N LYS A 30 -11.15 10.03 27.95
CA LYS A 30 -11.93 8.83 27.58
C LYS A 30 -11.20 7.52 27.84
N GLU A 31 -9.87 7.54 27.95
CA GLU A 31 -9.12 6.35 28.34
C GLU A 31 -9.41 5.94 29.79
N ALA A 32 -9.41 6.91 30.70
CA ALA A 32 -9.68 6.66 32.10
C ALA A 32 -11.17 6.46 32.38
N THR A 33 -12.05 7.18 31.66
CA THR A 33 -13.49 7.18 31.95
C THR A 33 -14.29 6.14 31.16
N GLU A 34 -13.86 5.80 29.94
CA GLU A 34 -14.59 4.91 29.02
C GLU A 34 -13.75 3.69 28.59
N GLY A 35 -12.46 3.64 28.95
CA GLY A 35 -11.55 2.57 28.52
C GLY A 35 -11.14 2.64 27.05
N ILE A 36 -11.42 3.75 26.35
CA ILE A 36 -11.07 3.93 24.93
C ILE A 36 -9.65 4.50 24.82
N ALA A 37 -8.82 3.84 24.03
CA ALA A 37 -7.39 4.12 23.91
C ALA A 37 -7.09 5.57 23.51
N PHE A 38 -6.36 6.33 24.33
CA PHE A 38 -5.94 7.67 23.92
C PHE A 38 -4.81 7.57 22.90
N LEU A 39 -5.07 7.95 21.66
CA LEU A 39 -4.26 7.57 20.51
C LEU A 39 -2.78 8.01 20.64
N TRP A 40 -2.52 9.19 21.20
CA TRP A 40 -1.17 9.74 21.41
C TRP A 40 -0.30 8.93 22.39
N LYS A 41 -0.88 8.00 23.15
CA LYS A 41 -0.12 7.07 24.00
C LYS A 41 0.32 5.81 23.27
N TYR A 42 -0.19 5.52 22.08
CA TYR A 42 0.00 4.22 21.46
C TYR A 42 0.59 4.28 20.05
N MET A 43 0.37 5.38 19.32
CA MET A 43 0.89 5.52 17.97
C MET A 43 1.64 6.84 17.76
N VAL A 44 2.61 6.80 16.85
CA VAL A 44 3.13 7.99 16.17
C VAL A 44 2.32 8.23 14.89
N GLU A 45 2.14 9.48 14.52
CA GLU A 45 1.34 9.88 13.36
C GLU A 45 2.03 10.99 12.58
N ASN A 46 2.12 10.83 11.26
CA ASN A 46 2.63 11.89 10.39
C ASN A 46 1.56 12.98 10.15
N GLN A 47 2.03 14.13 9.67
CA GLN A 47 1.18 15.26 9.34
C GLN A 47 0.05 14.84 8.39
N TYR A 48 -1.16 15.37 8.61
CA TYR A 48 -2.30 15.17 7.71
C TYR A 48 -2.34 16.24 6.62
N GLY A 49 -3.24 16.05 5.66
CA GLY A 49 -3.51 17.07 4.65
C GLY A 49 -2.32 17.28 3.71
N ASN A 50 -2.26 18.46 3.10
CA ASN A 50 -1.18 18.80 2.15
C ASN A 50 0.21 18.72 2.79
N GLY A 51 0.31 18.97 4.10
CA GLY A 51 1.57 18.83 4.86
C GLY A 51 2.07 17.39 4.93
N GLY A 52 1.16 16.42 5.02
CA GLY A 52 1.45 14.98 5.01
C GLY A 52 1.85 14.42 3.66
N MET A 53 1.47 15.10 2.58
CA MET A 53 1.71 14.67 1.20
C MET A 53 3.01 15.21 0.60
N ARG A 54 3.85 15.87 1.40
CA ARG A 54 5.12 16.44 0.92
C ARG A 54 6.07 15.32 0.46
N PRO A 55 6.54 15.32 -0.79
CA PRO A 55 7.40 14.27 -1.30
C PRO A 55 8.71 14.14 -0.50
N GLY A 56 9.11 12.90 -0.23
CA GLY A 56 10.41 12.58 0.38
C GLY A 56 10.55 12.88 1.87
N VAL A 57 9.49 13.34 2.55
CA VAL A 57 9.54 13.67 3.98
C VAL A 57 8.34 13.06 4.69
N CYS A 58 8.57 12.53 5.89
CA CYS A 58 7.52 12.13 6.82
C CYS A 58 7.70 12.85 8.16
N THR A 59 7.02 13.98 8.30
CA THR A 59 7.06 14.80 9.53
C THR A 59 5.91 14.39 10.44
N ASN A 60 6.15 14.28 11.75
CA ASN A 60 5.08 14.05 12.72
C ASN A 60 4.09 15.23 12.72
N ARG A 61 2.84 14.96 13.04
CA ARG A 61 1.91 16.03 13.40
C ARG A 61 2.24 16.61 14.79
N PRO A 62 1.87 17.87 15.09
CA PRO A 62 2.27 18.54 16.32
C PRO A 62 1.82 17.86 17.62
N GLU A 63 0.66 17.21 17.62
CA GLU A 63 0.10 16.54 18.80
C GLU A 63 0.69 15.14 19.03
N SER A 64 1.30 14.56 17.99
CA SER A 64 1.98 13.28 18.04
C SER A 64 3.40 13.44 18.59
N ALA A 65 3.89 12.41 19.27
CA ALA A 65 5.32 12.23 19.44
C ALA A 65 6.04 12.18 18.08
N GLY A 66 7.36 12.44 18.09
CA GLY A 66 8.17 12.35 16.87
C GLY A 66 8.11 10.95 16.26
N MET A 67 8.14 10.83 14.93
CA MET A 67 7.94 9.54 14.23
C MET A 67 8.86 8.42 14.76
N GLY A 68 10.10 8.76 15.12
CA GLY A 68 11.08 7.81 15.66
C GLY A 68 10.87 7.40 17.13
N ASP A 69 9.85 7.92 17.83
CA ASP A 69 9.57 7.54 19.22
C ASP A 69 9.04 6.11 19.30
N THR A 70 9.89 5.21 19.78
CA THR A 70 9.58 3.79 19.94
C THR A 70 8.81 3.49 21.23
N SER A 71 8.57 4.48 22.12
CA SER A 71 7.67 4.31 23.27
C SER A 71 6.20 4.20 22.85
N ARG A 72 5.90 4.48 21.58
CA ARG A 72 4.61 4.24 20.91
C ARG A 72 4.84 3.12 19.91
N SER A 73 4.21 1.95 20.07
CA SER A 73 4.50 0.80 19.20
C SER A 73 3.87 0.91 17.80
N LEU A 74 2.77 1.65 17.67
CA LEU A 74 2.03 1.74 16.41
C LEU A 74 2.45 2.94 15.55
N VAL A 75 2.26 2.84 14.24
CA VAL A 75 2.53 3.89 13.27
C VAL A 75 1.29 4.13 12.41
N LEU A 76 0.82 5.38 12.37
CA LEU A 76 -0.26 5.84 11.48
C LEU A 76 0.33 6.75 10.40
N VAL A 77 -0.02 6.46 9.14
CA VAL A 77 0.34 7.29 7.99
C VAL A 77 -0.90 7.91 7.36
N ASN A 78 -1.02 9.23 7.45
CA ASN A 78 -1.93 10.08 6.71
C ASN A 78 -1.34 10.44 5.33
N TYR A 79 -2.11 10.19 4.27
CA TYR A 79 -1.78 10.61 2.92
C TYR A 79 -3.04 10.99 2.12
N PHE A 80 -3.51 12.21 2.36
CA PHE A 80 -4.68 12.80 1.70
C PHE A 80 -4.57 14.33 1.75
N PRO A 81 -5.15 15.08 0.78
CA PRO A 81 -5.05 16.53 0.73
C PRO A 81 -5.98 17.19 1.77
N ASP A 82 -5.77 18.49 2.05
CA ASP A 82 -6.65 19.24 2.98
C ASP A 82 -8.11 19.29 2.49
N THR A 83 -8.30 19.27 1.17
CA THR A 83 -9.61 19.27 0.53
C THR A 83 -9.74 18.02 -0.32
N ALA A 84 -10.75 17.20 -0.01
CA ALA A 84 -11.02 15.95 -0.72
C ALA A 84 -11.06 16.18 -2.24
N ASN A 85 -10.23 15.43 -2.96
CA ASN A 85 -10.08 15.56 -4.41
C ASN A 85 -10.26 14.21 -5.10
N LEU A 86 -11.52 13.86 -5.40
CA LEU A 86 -11.88 12.57 -6.01
C LEU A 86 -11.08 12.26 -7.29
N ILE A 87 -10.83 13.27 -8.14
CA ILE A 87 -10.10 13.11 -9.40
C ILE A 87 -8.61 12.91 -9.13
N GLY A 88 -8.05 13.68 -8.19
CA GLY A 88 -6.66 13.59 -7.78
C GLY A 88 -6.30 12.27 -7.11
N SER A 89 -7.24 11.66 -6.37
CA SER A 89 -6.98 10.45 -5.58
C SER A 89 -6.55 9.24 -6.41
N CYS A 90 -6.93 9.16 -7.69
CA CYS A 90 -6.39 8.12 -8.59
C CYS A 90 -4.86 8.21 -8.72
N LYS A 91 -4.28 9.41 -8.77
CA LYS A 91 -2.83 9.61 -8.84
C LYS A 91 -2.18 9.48 -7.48
N GLN A 92 -2.81 10.08 -6.46
CA GLN A 92 -2.27 10.12 -5.10
C GLN A 92 -2.15 8.71 -4.50
N ASN A 93 -3.21 7.91 -4.54
CA ASN A 93 -3.24 6.58 -3.92
C ASN A 93 -2.40 5.53 -4.67
N SER A 94 -1.63 5.91 -5.69
CA SER A 94 -0.84 5.02 -6.53
C SER A 94 0.64 5.01 -6.10
N ALA A 95 1.60 5.11 -7.02
CA ALA A 95 3.03 5.17 -6.66
C ALA A 95 3.39 6.20 -5.58
N PRO A 96 2.83 7.43 -5.55
CA PRO A 96 3.15 8.40 -4.51
C PRO A 96 2.79 7.95 -3.08
N LEU A 97 1.71 7.18 -2.91
CA LEU A 97 1.35 6.59 -1.62
C LEU A 97 2.41 5.57 -1.17
N LEU A 98 2.91 4.73 -2.08
CA LEU A 98 3.98 3.77 -1.79
C LEU A 98 5.26 4.48 -1.35
N ASP A 99 5.64 5.55 -2.06
CA ASP A 99 6.80 6.37 -1.70
C ASP A 99 6.65 6.96 -0.29
N THR A 100 5.45 7.47 0.04
CA THR A 100 5.17 8.01 1.37
C THR A 100 5.27 6.96 2.47
N ILE A 101 4.69 5.77 2.30
CA ILE A 101 4.78 4.73 3.35
C ILE A 101 6.23 4.28 3.57
N MET A 102 7.06 4.22 2.53
CA MET A 102 8.49 3.90 2.64
C MET A 102 9.23 4.99 3.41
N LYS A 103 8.97 6.26 3.09
CA LYS A 103 9.58 7.39 3.81
C LYS A 103 9.13 7.48 5.27
N CYS A 104 7.87 7.17 5.54
CA CYS A 104 7.39 7.10 6.90
C CYS A 104 7.95 5.90 7.66
N GLN A 105 8.22 4.77 7.00
CA GLN A 105 8.89 3.63 7.62
C GLN A 105 10.33 3.99 8.04
N GLU A 106 11.10 4.68 7.18
CA GLU A 106 12.42 5.20 7.51
C GLU A 106 12.36 6.14 8.73
N ALA A 107 11.44 7.10 8.70
CA ALA A 107 11.26 8.08 9.78
C ALA A 107 10.76 7.47 11.10
N SER A 108 10.07 6.32 11.03
CA SER A 108 9.46 5.66 12.19
C SER A 108 10.36 4.64 12.86
N GLY A 109 11.69 4.78 12.70
CA GLY A 109 12.65 3.83 13.27
C GLY A 109 12.55 2.45 12.62
N GLN A 110 12.38 2.42 11.30
CA GLN A 110 12.26 1.22 10.48
C GLN A 110 10.96 0.41 10.67
N ARG A 111 9.96 0.96 11.36
CA ARG A 111 8.67 0.31 11.57
C ARG A 111 7.69 0.61 10.44
N TRP A 112 7.09 -0.42 9.87
CA TRP A 112 6.06 -0.28 8.84
C TRP A 112 4.75 0.26 9.43
N PRO A 113 3.94 1.00 8.65
CA PRO A 113 2.66 1.52 9.10
C PRO A 113 1.69 0.42 9.53
N ASN A 114 1.01 0.61 10.66
CA ASN A 114 -0.12 -0.23 11.08
C ASN A 114 -1.44 0.29 10.51
N PHE A 115 -1.53 1.60 10.28
CA PHE A 115 -2.70 2.26 9.70
C PHE A 115 -2.28 3.19 8.57
N ILE A 116 -3.00 3.14 7.45
CA ILE A 116 -2.80 4.00 6.29
C ILE A 116 -4.12 4.71 6.00
N ALA A 117 -4.17 6.02 6.23
CA ALA A 117 -5.33 6.86 6.00
C ALA A 117 -5.20 7.57 4.66
N VAL A 118 -6.18 7.36 3.78
CA VAL A 118 -6.27 7.98 2.45
C VAL A 118 -7.70 8.40 2.15
N ASP A 119 -7.85 9.35 1.25
CA ASP A 119 -9.15 9.69 0.65
C ASP A 119 -9.49 8.74 -0.50
N PHE A 120 -10.78 8.42 -0.65
CA PHE A 120 -11.33 7.61 -1.75
C PHE A 120 -10.52 6.33 -2.04
N TYR A 121 -10.27 5.49 -1.03
CA TYR A 121 -9.36 4.33 -1.07
C TYR A 121 -9.50 3.36 -2.26
N LYS A 122 -10.66 3.34 -2.94
CA LYS A 122 -10.91 2.54 -4.16
C LYS A 122 -10.37 3.17 -5.45
N ARG A 123 -9.87 4.41 -5.41
CA ARG A 123 -9.35 5.15 -6.56
C ARG A 123 -7.83 5.00 -6.62
N SER A 124 -7.32 4.47 -7.73
CA SER A 124 -5.90 4.28 -8.01
C SER A 124 -5.68 3.93 -9.48
N ASP A 125 -4.43 3.68 -9.87
CA ASP A 125 -4.02 3.13 -11.16
C ASP A 125 -4.10 1.59 -11.27
N GLY A 126 -4.64 0.92 -10.24
CA GLY A 126 -4.84 -0.53 -10.20
C GLY A 126 -4.51 -1.13 -8.83
N GLY A 127 -3.41 -0.73 -8.20
CA GLY A 127 -2.97 -1.27 -6.90
C GLY A 127 -3.57 -0.54 -5.70
N GLY A 128 -3.38 0.78 -5.65
CA GLY A 128 -4.03 1.63 -4.66
C GLY A 128 -3.60 1.42 -3.20
N ALA A 129 -4.46 1.89 -2.30
CA ALA A 129 -4.34 1.66 -0.86
C ALA A 129 -4.27 0.16 -0.47
N PRO A 130 -5.02 -0.78 -1.10
CA PRO A 130 -4.85 -2.21 -0.82
C PRO A 130 -3.41 -2.69 -1.04
N LYS A 131 -2.78 -2.32 -2.17
CA LYS A 131 -1.38 -2.65 -2.43
C LYS A 131 -0.44 -2.07 -1.37
N ALA A 132 -0.69 -0.84 -0.92
CA ALA A 132 0.12 -0.23 0.14
C ALA A 132 0.04 -1.00 1.46
N VAL A 133 -1.15 -1.53 1.81
CA VAL A 133 -1.35 -2.41 2.96
C VAL A 133 -0.62 -3.74 2.78
N ASP A 134 -0.73 -4.36 1.59
CA ASP A 134 -0.06 -5.63 1.29
C ASP A 134 1.47 -5.52 1.37
N VAL A 135 2.04 -4.39 0.89
CA VAL A 135 3.46 -4.08 1.01
C VAL A 135 3.86 -3.90 2.48
N ALA A 136 3.13 -3.08 3.24
CA ALA A 136 3.45 -2.85 4.66
C ALA A 136 3.40 -4.15 5.47
N ASN A 137 2.37 -4.97 5.26
CA ASN A 137 2.21 -6.27 5.92
C ASN A 137 3.29 -7.26 5.48
N GLY A 138 3.54 -7.41 4.18
CA GLY A 138 4.56 -8.34 3.67
C GLY A 138 5.94 -8.02 4.22
N ARG A 139 6.28 -6.73 4.24
CA ARG A 139 7.56 -6.26 4.76
C ARG A 139 7.66 -6.44 6.27
N SER A 140 6.59 -6.12 7.00
CA SER A 140 6.57 -6.25 8.46
C SER A 140 6.60 -7.69 8.94
N LEU A 141 5.91 -8.61 8.25
CA LEU A 141 5.72 -9.99 8.72
C LEU A 141 6.82 -10.93 8.25
N CYS A 142 7.22 -10.81 6.98
CA CYS A 142 8.17 -11.76 6.39
C CYS A 142 9.28 -11.10 5.56
N GLY A 143 9.37 -9.77 5.55
CA GLY A 143 10.42 -9.04 4.81
C GLY A 143 10.18 -8.90 3.30
N CYS A 144 9.03 -9.36 2.81
CA CYS A 144 8.73 -9.41 1.38
C CYS A 144 7.98 -8.18 0.88
N ASP A 145 8.08 -7.95 -0.42
CA ASP A 145 7.48 -6.79 -1.08
C ASP A 145 5.94 -6.85 -1.10
N ASP A 146 5.35 -8.01 -0.81
CA ASP A 146 3.91 -8.24 -0.83
C ASP A 146 3.56 -9.39 0.14
N ILE A 147 2.48 -9.22 0.89
CA ILE A 147 2.02 -10.21 1.88
C ILE A 147 1.70 -11.58 1.29
N ALA A 148 1.27 -11.67 0.03
CA ALA A 148 1.00 -12.94 -0.62
C ALA A 148 2.28 -13.71 -0.98
N ALA A 149 3.46 -13.10 -0.87
CA ALA A 149 4.74 -13.80 -0.93
C ALA A 149 5.17 -14.39 0.43
N CYS A 150 4.42 -14.10 1.51
CA CYS A 150 4.66 -14.68 2.81
C CYS A 150 4.08 -16.10 2.92
N LYS A 151 4.81 -16.98 3.62
CA LYS A 151 4.40 -18.33 3.99
C LYS A 151 4.56 -18.55 5.48
N GLU A 152 3.73 -19.43 6.01
CA GLU A 152 3.82 -19.83 7.41
C GLU A 152 5.20 -20.44 7.71
N ASN A 153 5.79 -20.06 8.83
CA ASN A 153 7.10 -20.54 9.30
C ASN A 153 8.28 -20.34 8.33
N MET A 154 8.16 -19.44 7.36
CA MET A 154 9.28 -19.09 6.48
C MET A 154 10.32 -18.24 7.22
N PRO A 155 11.62 -18.37 6.88
CA PRO A 155 12.62 -17.40 7.31
C PRO A 155 12.32 -16.00 6.77
N TYR A 156 12.61 -14.96 7.56
CA TYR A 156 12.43 -13.57 7.12
C TYR A 156 13.29 -13.29 5.87
N GLY A 157 12.68 -12.70 4.84
CA GLY A 157 13.31 -12.32 3.58
C GLY A 157 13.39 -13.42 2.52
N THR A 158 12.95 -14.66 2.79
CA THR A 158 12.99 -15.75 1.79
C THR A 158 11.76 -15.76 0.90
N CYS A 159 11.52 -14.66 0.20
CA CYS A 159 10.30 -14.42 -0.57
C CYS A 159 10.18 -15.36 -1.77
N GLU A 160 8.98 -15.89 -1.98
CA GLU A 160 8.70 -16.60 -3.22
C GLU A 160 8.56 -15.62 -4.38
N LYS A 161 9.22 -15.94 -5.49
CA LYS A 161 9.01 -15.21 -6.74
C LYS A 161 7.61 -15.56 -7.23
N ARG A 162 6.73 -14.58 -7.32
CA ARG A 162 5.53 -14.73 -8.15
C ARG A 162 5.99 -14.86 -9.60
N GLU A 163 5.47 -15.85 -10.32
CA GLU A 163 5.36 -15.75 -11.77
C GLU A 163 4.46 -14.53 -12.03
N GLU A 164 4.97 -13.50 -12.70
CA GLU A 164 4.15 -12.38 -13.11
C GLU A 164 3.03 -12.92 -14.00
N GLU A 165 1.76 -12.78 -13.60
CA GLU A 165 0.69 -12.95 -14.57
C GLU A 165 0.93 -11.91 -15.66
N PRO A 166 1.08 -12.33 -16.94
CA PRO A 166 1.38 -11.40 -18.01
C PRO A 166 0.31 -10.32 -18.02
N ASN A 167 0.74 -9.05 -17.99
CA ASN A 167 -0.21 -7.95 -18.00
C ASN A 167 -1.14 -8.11 -19.22
N LYS A 168 -2.37 -7.60 -19.16
CA LYS A 168 -3.37 -7.82 -20.24
C LYS A 168 -2.91 -7.32 -21.62
N LEU A 169 -1.99 -6.35 -21.68
CA LEU A 169 -1.35 -5.85 -22.89
C LEU A 169 -0.24 -6.81 -23.38
N ASP A 170 0.58 -7.35 -22.48
CA ASP A 170 1.60 -8.35 -22.77
C ASP A 170 0.96 -9.66 -23.22
N SER A 171 -0.14 -10.07 -22.59
CA SER A 171 -0.95 -11.21 -23.00
C SER A 171 -1.51 -11.02 -24.42
N LYS A 172 -1.99 -9.81 -24.76
CA LYS A 172 -2.41 -9.47 -26.12
C LYS A 172 -1.24 -9.46 -27.11
N LEU A 173 -0.09 -8.90 -26.74
CA LEU A 173 1.12 -8.88 -27.57
C LEU A 173 1.65 -10.29 -27.81
N MET A 174 1.66 -11.15 -26.79
CA MET A 174 2.03 -12.56 -26.91
C MET A 174 1.03 -13.33 -27.77
N MET A 175 -0.27 -13.03 -27.66
CA MET A 175 -1.29 -13.62 -28.54
C MET A 175 -1.10 -13.20 -30.00
N ILE A 176 -0.80 -11.91 -30.25
CA ILE A 176 -0.45 -11.40 -31.59
C ILE A 176 0.81 -12.08 -32.12
N ALA A 177 1.87 -12.13 -31.32
CA ALA A 177 3.14 -12.77 -31.69
C ALA A 177 2.95 -14.25 -32.04
N LYS A 178 2.11 -14.97 -31.29
CA LYS A 178 1.78 -16.38 -31.54
C LYS A 178 0.99 -16.57 -32.84
N LEU A 179 0.01 -15.70 -33.11
CA LEU A 179 -0.73 -15.69 -34.37
C LEU A 179 0.18 -15.40 -35.58
N THR A 180 1.14 -14.47 -35.44
CA THR A 180 2.10 -14.18 -36.51
C THR A 180 3.12 -15.30 -36.74
N ALA A 181 3.45 -16.07 -35.70
CA ALA A 181 4.35 -17.21 -35.80
C ALA A 181 3.67 -18.44 -36.43
N ASP A 182 2.38 -18.67 -36.17
CA ASP A 182 1.63 -19.73 -36.86
C ASP A 182 1.29 -19.36 -38.32
N ALA A 183 1.17 -18.08 -38.64
CA ALA A 183 1.03 -17.61 -40.02
C ALA A 183 2.30 -17.76 -40.88
N THR A 184 3.47 -17.97 -40.26
CA THR A 184 4.75 -18.16 -40.98
C THR A 184 5.14 -19.62 -41.20
N LYS A 185 4.34 -20.59 -40.72
CA LYS A 185 4.51 -22.01 -41.08
C LYS A 185 3.88 -22.26 -42.46
N PRO A 186 4.62 -22.78 -43.45
CA PRO A 186 4.04 -23.10 -44.75
C PRO A 186 3.26 -24.40 -44.63
N THR A 187 1.96 -24.31 -44.38
CA THR A 187 1.02 -25.39 -44.72
C THR A 187 -0.32 -24.80 -45.14
N GLN A 188 -0.77 -25.23 -46.31
CA GLN A 188 -1.91 -24.72 -47.07
C GLN A 188 -3.21 -24.58 -46.24
N LEU A 189 -3.77 -23.38 -46.15
CA LEU A 189 -5.07 -22.99 -46.73
C LEU A 189 -5.30 -21.49 -46.47
N GLY A 190 -5.74 -20.76 -47.49
CA GLY A 190 -5.75 -19.31 -47.51
C GLY A 190 -6.67 -18.65 -46.47
N LEU A 191 -6.11 -17.70 -45.73
CA LEU A 191 -6.85 -16.57 -45.16
C LEU A 191 -5.97 -15.32 -45.30
N SER A 192 -6.34 -14.40 -46.19
CA SER A 192 -5.67 -13.11 -46.32
C SER A 192 -5.94 -12.25 -45.09
N VAL A 193 -4.96 -12.17 -44.18
CA VAL A 193 -4.98 -11.19 -43.09
C VAL A 193 -4.41 -9.88 -43.63
N PHE A 194 -5.28 -8.91 -43.93
CA PHE A 194 -4.86 -7.54 -44.21
C PHE A 194 -4.49 -6.86 -42.88
N VAL A 195 -3.20 -6.65 -42.64
CA VAL A 195 -2.71 -5.77 -41.58
C VAL A 195 -2.86 -4.34 -42.07
N VAL A 196 -3.93 -3.66 -41.65
CA VAL A 196 -4.05 -2.21 -41.82
C VAL A 196 -3.27 -1.54 -40.69
N THR A 197 -2.04 -1.13 -40.98
CA THR A 197 -1.30 -0.22 -40.10
C THR A 197 -1.93 1.18 -40.19
N PHE A 198 -2.70 1.55 -39.17
CA PHE A 198 -3.06 2.96 -38.96
C PHE A 198 -1.78 3.73 -38.59
N VAL A 199 -1.16 4.35 -39.58
CA VAL A 199 -0.16 5.41 -39.36
C VAL A 199 -0.95 6.69 -39.06
N SER A 200 -1.10 7.03 -37.78
CA SER A 200 -1.53 8.37 -37.41
C SER A 200 -0.35 9.33 -37.54
N LEU A 201 -0.25 10.00 -38.68
CA LEU A 201 0.52 11.24 -38.83
C LEU A 201 -0.25 12.34 -38.09
N LEU A 202 0.19 12.71 -36.89
CA LEU A 202 -0.18 13.98 -36.29
C LEU A 202 0.64 15.07 -36.97
N SER A 203 0.05 15.68 -38.00
CA SER A 203 0.54 16.93 -38.57
C SER A 203 0.32 18.06 -37.57
N PHE A 204 1.39 18.79 -37.27
CA PHE A 204 1.35 20.09 -36.61
C PHE A 204 0.51 21.06 -37.44
N PHE A 205 -0.50 21.67 -36.80
CA PHE A 205 -0.91 23.06 -37.00
C PHE A 205 -1.32 23.62 -35.64
#